data_AF-A0A661P3V8-F1
#
_entry.id   AF-A0A661P3V8-F1
#
_cell.length_a   1.000
_cell.length_b   1.000
_cell.length_c   1.000
_cell.angle_alpha   90.00
_cell.angle_beta   90.00
_cell.angle_gamma   90.00
#
_symmetry.space_group_name_H-M   'P 1'
#
loop_
_entity.id
_entity.type
_entity.pdbx_description
1 polymer ?
#
loop_
_entity_poly.entity_id
_entity_poly.type
_entity_poly.pdbx_seq_one_letter_code
_entity_poly.pdbx_strand_id
1 'polypeptide(L)'
;MENDPQIGMVGSRTCVWDNPDIIDTLGGRICRDGMSRGAFRGQSFSSLNLPDLVPILYPSPCAALYRRSMLDEVGFFDDDFFAYAEDTDLGLRARWMGWEAVAATNAVVHHLYSATGGSLSPMKVFLVERNHYWVAVKNFPISWLLFVPFWTLVRFAIQFKAVFAGQGTGEEFQSDVNRWPLLKATMKGHWEALADLPRMIRKRKEIMRRKQVDEIQMCRLFRQYGLSFHDLFDLSIKVK
;
A
#
# COMPACT_ATOMS: atom_id res chain seq x y z
N MET A 1 -3.28 12.96 -18.36
CA MET A 1 -2.73 14.15 -17.69
C MET A 1 -2.84 15.40 -18.54
N GLU A 2 -2.44 15.40 -19.81
CA GLU A 2 -2.64 16.60 -20.67
C GLU A 2 -4.13 16.91 -20.90
N ASN A 3 -4.92 15.87 -21.18
CA ASN A 3 -6.35 15.99 -21.50
C ASN A 3 -7.26 16.11 -20.27
N ASP A 4 -6.74 15.88 -19.06
CA ASP A 4 -7.52 15.94 -17.83
C ASP A 4 -6.67 16.61 -16.73
N PRO A 5 -7.03 17.85 -16.33
CA PRO A 5 -6.27 18.59 -15.34
C PRO A 5 -6.39 18.03 -13.92
N GLN A 6 -7.39 17.21 -13.61
CA GLN A 6 -7.61 16.63 -12.28
C GLN A 6 -6.74 15.39 -12.02
N ILE A 7 -6.27 14.72 -13.07
CA ILE A 7 -5.33 13.61 -12.94
C ILE A 7 -3.96 14.16 -12.52
N GLY A 8 -3.55 13.87 -11.30
CA GLY A 8 -2.25 14.26 -10.72
C GLY A 8 -1.22 13.14 -10.75
N MET A 9 -1.67 11.89 -10.89
CA MET A 9 -0.84 10.69 -10.79
C MET A 9 -1.16 9.72 -11.92
N VAL A 10 -0.13 9.17 -12.57
CA VAL A 10 -0.28 8.11 -13.57
C VAL A 10 0.69 6.99 -13.28
N GLY A 11 0.21 5.76 -13.15
CA GLY A 11 1.04 4.56 -13.01
C GLY A 11 1.09 3.73 -14.28
N SER A 12 2.13 2.91 -14.41
CA SER A 12 2.18 1.84 -15.40
C SER A 12 1.53 0.55 -14.89
N ARG A 13 1.31 -0.40 -15.79
CA ARG A 13 1.14 -1.81 -15.44
C ARG A 13 2.51 -2.39 -15.11
N THR A 14 2.71 -2.77 -13.85
CA THR A 14 3.92 -3.48 -13.42
C THR A 14 3.65 -4.98 -13.46
N CYS A 15 4.45 -5.73 -14.21
CA CYS A 15 4.36 -7.19 -14.34
C CYS A 15 5.57 -7.88 -13.72
N VAL A 16 5.40 -9.18 -13.43
CA VAL A 16 6.50 -10.03 -12.98
C VAL A 16 7.53 -10.15 -14.11
N TRP A 17 8.81 -10.02 -13.77
CA TRP A 17 9.92 -10.03 -14.72
C TRP A 17 9.83 -11.13 -15.79
N ASP A 18 9.61 -12.37 -15.36
CA ASP A 18 9.60 -13.56 -16.22
C ASP A 18 8.26 -13.81 -16.93
N ASN A 19 7.19 -13.12 -16.55
CA ASN A 19 5.87 -13.31 -17.17
C ASN A 19 5.11 -11.98 -17.25
N PRO A 20 5.11 -11.31 -18.42
CA PRO A 20 4.47 -10.01 -18.59
C PRO A 20 2.93 -10.05 -18.53
N ASP A 21 2.32 -11.24 -18.56
CA ASP A 21 0.87 -11.38 -18.34
C ASP A 21 0.53 -11.41 -16.84
N ILE A 22 1.47 -11.77 -15.96
CA ILE A 22 1.22 -11.78 -14.52
C ILE A 22 1.47 -10.41 -13.92
N ILE A 23 0.43 -9.84 -13.32
CA ILE A 23 0.47 -8.53 -12.69
C ILE A 23 1.22 -8.61 -11.35
N ASP A 24 2.23 -7.74 -11.20
CA ASP A 24 2.84 -7.46 -9.90
C ASP A 24 2.01 -6.40 -9.16
N THR A 25 1.65 -5.32 -9.85
CA THR A 25 0.73 -4.28 -9.40
C THR A 25 0.17 -3.46 -10.56
N LEU A 26 -1.12 -3.09 -10.48
CA LEU A 26 -1.76 -2.09 -11.36
C LEU A 26 -2.14 -0.82 -10.57
N GLY A 27 -1.50 -0.58 -9.43
CA GLY A 27 -1.85 0.49 -8.49
C GLY A 27 -2.06 -0.04 -7.08
N GLY A 28 -2.07 0.83 -6.09
CA GLY A 28 -2.16 0.43 -4.68
C GLY A 28 -3.59 0.12 -4.20
N ARG A 29 -3.68 -0.83 -3.28
CA ARG A 29 -4.87 -1.11 -2.44
C ARG A 29 -4.49 -1.03 -0.97
N ILE A 30 -5.48 -0.81 -0.11
CA ILE A 30 -5.24 -0.53 1.31
C ILE A 30 -6.16 -1.32 2.25
N CYS A 31 -5.58 -1.91 3.28
CA CYS A 31 -6.28 -2.61 4.36
C CYS A 31 -6.78 -1.64 5.42
N ARG A 32 -7.67 -2.13 6.30
CA ARG A 32 -8.33 -1.32 7.34
C ARG A 32 -7.42 -0.88 8.50
N ASP A 33 -6.19 -1.34 8.53
CA ASP A 33 -5.17 -0.95 9.51
C ASP A 33 -4.02 -0.11 8.92
N GLY A 34 -4.06 0.16 7.60
CA GLY A 34 -3.02 0.92 6.91
C GLY A 34 -2.09 0.06 6.06
N MET A 35 -2.10 -1.28 6.22
CA MET A 35 -1.31 -2.16 5.34
C MET A 35 -1.71 -1.94 3.89
N SER A 36 -0.77 -2.06 2.97
CA SER A 36 -1.05 -1.84 1.55
C SER A 36 -0.34 -2.86 0.68
N ARG A 37 -0.93 -3.13 -0.49
CA ARG A 37 -0.37 -4.04 -1.49
C ARG A 37 -0.88 -3.68 -2.88
N GLY A 38 -0.18 -4.16 -3.90
CA GLY A 38 -0.56 -3.97 -5.30
C GLY A 38 -1.91 -4.60 -5.65
N ALA A 39 -2.68 -3.90 -6.48
CA ALA A 39 -3.92 -4.38 -7.07
C ALA A 39 -3.65 -5.48 -8.08
N PHE A 40 -4.54 -6.48 -8.12
CA PHE A 40 -4.52 -7.62 -9.05
C PHE A 40 -3.22 -8.45 -9.02
N ARG A 41 -2.44 -8.37 -7.94
CA ARG A 41 -1.21 -9.14 -7.78
C ARG A 41 -1.45 -10.63 -8.04
N GLY A 42 -0.58 -11.24 -8.85
CA GLY A 42 -0.61 -12.66 -9.18
C GLY A 42 -1.70 -13.06 -10.18
N GLN A 43 -2.54 -12.12 -10.63
CA GLN A 43 -3.56 -12.38 -11.63
C GLN A 43 -3.02 -12.16 -13.04
N SER A 44 -3.59 -12.88 -14.01
CA SER A 44 -3.33 -12.72 -15.44
C SER A 44 -4.03 -11.45 -15.94
N PHE A 45 -3.29 -10.54 -16.57
CA PHE A 45 -3.81 -9.30 -17.13
C PHE A 45 -4.79 -9.56 -18.27
N SER A 46 -4.46 -10.48 -19.18
CA SER A 46 -5.33 -10.87 -20.29
C SER A 46 -6.70 -11.40 -19.83
N SER A 47 -6.78 -11.99 -18.63
CA SER A 47 -8.06 -12.45 -18.07
C SER A 47 -8.99 -11.33 -17.59
N LEU A 48 -8.47 -10.13 -17.32
CA LEU A 48 -9.23 -9.05 -16.67
C LEU A 48 -9.98 -8.14 -17.65
N ASN A 49 -9.64 -8.18 -18.95
CA ASN A 49 -10.25 -7.35 -20.00
C ASN A 49 -10.36 -5.86 -19.60
N LEU A 50 -9.28 -5.32 -19.01
CA LEU A 50 -9.26 -3.95 -18.52
C LEU A 50 -9.12 -2.95 -19.68
N PRO A 51 -9.71 -1.74 -19.55
CA PRO A 51 -9.49 -0.66 -20.51
C PRO A 51 -8.04 -0.15 -20.48
N ASP A 52 -7.69 0.67 -21.47
CA ASP A 52 -6.38 1.32 -21.58
C ASP A 52 -6.03 2.24 -20.39
N LEU A 53 -7.06 2.82 -19.77
CA LEU A 53 -6.94 3.68 -18.59
C LEU A 53 -7.87 3.18 -17.49
N VAL A 54 -7.28 2.85 -16.34
CA VAL A 54 -8.01 2.32 -15.18
C VAL A 54 -7.86 3.30 -14.00
N PRO A 55 -8.94 3.74 -13.35
CA PRO A 55 -8.85 4.46 -12.09
C PRO A 55 -8.23 3.58 -11.00
N ILE A 56 -7.26 4.12 -10.26
CA ILE A 56 -6.54 3.42 -9.19
C ILE A 56 -6.57 4.24 -7.91
N LEU A 57 -6.08 3.77 -6.75
CA LEU A 57 -5.99 4.64 -5.57
C LEU A 57 -4.77 5.56 -5.67
N TYR A 58 -3.61 4.98 -5.92
CA TYR A 58 -2.32 5.64 -6.18
C TYR A 58 -1.43 4.70 -7.01
N PRO A 59 -0.45 5.22 -7.77
CA PRO A 59 0.45 4.38 -8.57
C PRO A 59 1.60 3.80 -7.73
N SER A 60 2.16 2.69 -8.19
CA SER A 60 3.45 2.19 -7.68
C SER A 60 4.58 3.11 -8.16
N PRO A 61 5.55 3.47 -7.30
CA PRO A 61 6.66 4.35 -7.67
C PRO A 61 7.66 3.69 -8.62
N CYS A 62 7.56 2.37 -8.87
CA CYS A 62 8.41 1.66 -9.84
C CYS A 62 8.37 2.31 -11.23
N ALA A 63 7.20 2.78 -11.65
CA ALA A 63 7.04 3.61 -12.84
C ALA A 63 5.75 4.44 -12.71
N ALA A 64 5.92 5.63 -12.14
CA ALA A 64 4.85 6.61 -11.97
C ALA A 64 5.27 7.97 -12.52
N LEU A 65 4.29 8.70 -13.05
CA LEU A 65 4.38 10.11 -13.38
C LEU A 65 3.50 10.90 -12.40
N TYR A 66 4.05 12.01 -11.93
CA TYR A 66 3.38 12.94 -11.03
C TYR A 66 3.32 14.32 -11.67
N ARG A 67 2.15 14.95 -11.64
CA ARG A 67 2.00 16.33 -12.11
C ARG A 67 2.75 17.28 -11.19
N ARG A 68 3.56 18.18 -11.75
CA ARG A 68 4.30 19.19 -10.96
C ARG A 68 3.38 20.01 -10.05
N SER A 69 2.29 20.55 -10.58
CA SER A 69 1.35 21.35 -9.78
C SER A 69 0.73 20.57 -8.61
N MET A 70 0.52 19.26 -8.77
CA MET A 70 0.11 18.40 -7.67
C MET A 70 1.23 18.33 -6.62
N LEU A 71 2.47 18.06 -7.01
CA LEU A 71 3.60 17.98 -6.06
C LEU A 71 3.86 19.32 -5.34
N ASP A 72 3.75 20.44 -6.04
CA ASP A 72 3.87 21.79 -5.46
C ASP A 72 2.78 22.03 -4.40
N GLU A 73 1.59 21.47 -4.60
CA GLU A 73 0.49 21.57 -3.66
C GLU A 73 0.64 20.58 -2.49
N VAL A 74 0.85 19.29 -2.77
CA VAL A 74 0.74 18.21 -1.78
C VAL A 74 2.06 17.92 -1.05
N GLY A 75 3.20 18.31 -1.63
CA GLY A 75 4.55 17.97 -1.21
C GLY A 75 5.04 16.63 -1.79
N PHE A 76 6.36 16.39 -1.73
CA PHE A 76 7.01 15.17 -2.23
C PHE A 76 6.81 13.96 -1.31
N PHE A 77 7.58 12.88 -1.50
CA PHE A 77 7.64 11.75 -0.58
C PHE A 77 8.05 12.22 0.83
N ASP A 78 7.54 11.53 1.85
CA ASP A 78 7.87 11.83 3.24
C ASP A 78 9.10 11.04 3.68
N ASP A 79 10.24 11.73 3.81
CA ASP A 79 11.55 11.12 4.12
C ASP A 79 11.57 10.33 5.44
N ASP A 80 10.64 10.60 6.38
CA ASP A 80 10.53 9.84 7.62
C ASP A 80 10.31 8.34 7.35
N PHE A 81 9.61 8.01 6.25
CA PHE A 81 9.28 6.63 5.90
C PHE A 81 10.54 5.84 5.53
N PHE A 82 11.56 6.50 4.97
CA PHE A 82 12.78 5.94 4.38
C PHE A 82 12.52 4.98 3.20
N ALA A 83 11.75 3.92 3.42
CA ALA A 83 11.28 2.98 2.40
C ALA A 83 10.00 2.28 2.87
N TYR A 84 9.20 1.81 1.91
CA TYR A 84 7.88 1.20 2.07
C TYR A 84 6.79 2.18 2.56
N ALA A 85 5.69 2.23 1.80
CA ALA A 85 4.48 3.00 2.08
C ALA A 85 4.62 4.53 1.95
N GLU A 86 5.78 5.05 1.51
CA GLU A 86 5.96 6.45 1.13
C GLU A 86 5.08 6.85 -0.07
N ASP A 87 4.87 5.90 -0.98
CA ASP A 87 3.98 6.00 -2.14
C ASP A 87 2.51 6.00 -1.73
N THR A 88 2.13 5.11 -0.81
CA THR A 88 0.81 5.09 -0.20
C THR A 88 0.51 6.43 0.47
N ASP A 89 1.44 6.97 1.26
CA ASP A 89 1.27 8.27 1.91
C ASP A 89 1.10 9.41 0.90
N LEU A 90 2.00 9.54 -0.09
CA LEU A 90 1.91 10.57 -1.12
C LEU A 90 0.60 10.48 -1.89
N GLY A 91 0.23 9.27 -2.30
CA GLY A 91 -1.01 9.00 -3.01
C GLY A 91 -2.25 9.43 -2.23
N LEU A 92 -2.32 9.07 -0.95
CA LEU A 92 -3.46 9.44 -0.11
C LEU A 92 -3.51 10.94 0.22
N ARG A 93 -2.36 11.60 0.40
CA ARG A 93 -2.30 13.06 0.52
C ARG A 93 -2.84 13.74 -0.74
N ALA A 94 -2.46 13.25 -1.91
CA ALA A 94 -2.98 13.75 -3.17
C ALA A 94 -4.50 13.54 -3.29
N ARG A 95 -5.01 12.39 -2.85
CA ARG A 95 -6.47 12.15 -2.76
C ARG A 95 -7.19 13.12 -1.84
N TRP A 96 -6.64 13.46 -0.68
CA TRP A 96 -7.22 14.47 0.21
C TRP A 96 -7.30 15.85 -0.44
N MET A 97 -6.41 16.15 -1.38
CA MET A 97 -6.37 17.42 -2.12
C MET A 97 -7.17 17.38 -3.42
N GLY A 98 -7.96 16.32 -3.68
CA GLY A 98 -8.86 16.24 -4.84
C GLY A 98 -8.23 15.70 -6.12
N TRP A 99 -6.94 15.36 -6.08
CA TRP A 99 -6.22 14.82 -7.24
C TRP A 99 -6.59 13.38 -7.52
N GLU A 100 -6.63 13.03 -8.81
CA GLU A 100 -6.93 11.69 -9.27
C GLU A 100 -5.68 10.93 -9.73
N ALA A 101 -5.79 9.60 -9.68
CA ALA A 101 -4.79 8.65 -10.17
C ALA A 101 -5.42 7.66 -11.14
N VAL A 102 -4.69 7.37 -12.21
CA VAL A 102 -5.02 6.33 -13.18
C VAL A 102 -3.81 5.45 -13.47
N ALA A 103 -4.04 4.22 -13.91
CA ALA A 103 -3.02 3.37 -14.53
C ALA A 103 -3.21 3.36 -16.04
N ALA A 104 -2.14 3.61 -16.79
CA ALA A 104 -2.07 3.37 -18.22
C ALA A 104 -1.67 1.91 -18.46
N THR A 105 -2.64 1.05 -18.78
CA THR A 105 -2.45 -0.41 -18.79
C THR A 105 -1.53 -0.90 -19.92
N ASN A 106 -1.43 -0.10 -21.00
CA ASN A 106 -0.52 -0.32 -22.13
C ASN A 106 0.93 0.09 -21.85
N ALA A 107 1.19 0.89 -20.80
CA ALA A 107 2.55 1.15 -20.34
C ALA A 107 3.00 -0.01 -19.44
N VAL A 108 3.98 -0.79 -19.88
CA VAL A 108 4.38 -2.04 -19.21
C VAL A 108 5.78 -1.90 -18.64
N VAL A 109 5.94 -2.28 -17.36
CA VAL A 109 7.24 -2.33 -16.68
C VAL A 109 7.44 -3.69 -16.05
N HIS A 110 8.60 -4.29 -16.35
CA HIS A 110 9.00 -5.59 -15.84
C HIS A 110 9.72 -5.41 -14.51
N HIS A 111 9.17 -5.96 -13.44
CA HIS A 111 9.72 -5.83 -12.09
C HIS A 111 10.36 -7.14 -11.65
N LEU A 112 11.68 -7.09 -11.44
CA LEU A 112 12.43 -8.16 -10.80
C LEU A 112 12.21 -8.07 -9.28
N TYR A 113 11.15 -8.72 -8.81
CA TYR A 113 10.65 -8.57 -7.45
C TYR A 113 11.69 -9.01 -6.41
N SER A 114 11.96 -8.14 -5.42
CA SER A 114 12.83 -8.43 -4.27
C SER A 114 14.30 -8.79 -4.58
N ALA A 115 14.83 -8.39 -5.73
CA ALA A 115 16.23 -8.65 -6.14
C ALA A 115 17.30 -8.17 -5.13
N THR A 116 17.00 -7.15 -4.34
CA THR A 116 17.94 -6.52 -3.38
C THR A 116 17.57 -6.70 -1.90
N GLY A 117 16.37 -7.20 -1.58
CA GLY A 117 15.82 -7.15 -0.21
C GLY A 117 15.52 -8.48 0.48
N GLY A 118 15.41 -9.58 -0.27
CA GLY A 118 14.90 -10.86 0.24
C GLY A 118 13.42 -10.80 0.68
N SER A 119 12.71 -11.93 0.64
CA SER A 119 11.30 -12.01 1.04
C SER A 119 11.08 -11.78 2.54
N LEU A 120 12.07 -12.11 3.39
CA LEU A 120 11.98 -12.11 4.87
C LEU A 120 13.10 -11.32 5.57
N SER A 121 13.36 -10.08 5.16
CA SER A 121 14.30 -9.20 5.87
C SER A 121 13.69 -8.61 7.16
N PRO A 122 14.32 -8.75 8.34
CA PRO A 122 13.86 -8.09 9.56
C PRO A 122 13.74 -6.57 9.41
N MET A 123 14.61 -5.94 8.61
CA MET A 123 14.52 -4.51 8.33
C MET A 123 13.23 -4.18 7.57
N LYS A 124 12.89 -4.97 6.54
CA LYS A 124 11.66 -4.82 5.77
C LYS A 124 10.43 -5.00 6.67
N VAL A 125 10.40 -6.05 7.49
CA VAL A 125 9.30 -6.29 8.43
C VAL A 125 9.12 -5.11 9.39
N PHE A 126 10.22 -4.63 9.98
CA PHE A 126 10.22 -3.48 10.87
C PHE A 126 9.65 -2.22 10.18
N LEU A 127 10.14 -1.89 8.98
CA LEU A 127 9.70 -0.70 8.24
C LEU A 127 8.23 -0.81 7.82
N VAL A 128 7.79 -1.95 7.28
CA VAL A 128 6.40 -2.17 6.89
C VAL A 128 5.45 -2.12 8.09
N GLU A 129 5.80 -2.79 9.20
CA GLU A 129 5.00 -2.76 10.44
C GLU A 129 4.96 -1.36 11.05
N ARG A 130 6.03 -0.56 10.98
CA ARG A 130 6.00 0.82 11.47
C ARG A 130 5.19 1.74 10.55
N ASN A 131 5.50 1.71 9.26
CA ASN A 131 5.06 2.71 8.30
C ASN A 131 3.57 2.61 7.97
N HIS A 132 2.98 1.41 7.99
CA HIS A 132 1.54 1.28 7.72
C HIS A 132 0.67 1.98 8.79
N TYR A 133 1.12 2.00 10.06
CA TYR A 133 0.47 2.80 11.11
C TYR A 133 0.63 4.29 10.88
N TRP A 134 1.80 4.74 10.43
CA TRP A 134 2.01 6.15 10.08
C TRP A 134 1.12 6.59 8.92
N VAL A 135 0.97 5.77 7.88
CA VAL A 135 -0.03 5.99 6.82
C VAL A 135 -1.42 6.14 7.43
N ALA A 136 -1.82 5.21 8.31
CA ALA A 136 -3.13 5.23 8.93
C ALA A 136 -3.37 6.54 9.72
N VAL A 137 -2.44 6.89 10.61
CA VAL A 137 -2.52 8.11 11.42
C VAL A 137 -2.58 9.35 10.53
N LYS A 138 -1.72 9.46 9.51
CA LYS A 138 -1.66 10.64 8.65
C LYS A 138 -2.90 10.80 7.77
N ASN A 139 -3.41 9.70 7.21
CA ASN A 139 -4.30 9.78 6.04
C ASN A 139 -5.67 9.13 6.22
N PHE A 140 -5.91 8.30 7.23
CA PHE A 140 -7.21 7.63 7.33
C PHE A 140 -8.32 8.61 7.66
N PRO A 141 -9.52 8.44 7.10
CA PRO A 141 -10.72 9.04 7.65
C PRO A 141 -10.82 8.76 9.15
N ILE A 142 -11.33 9.71 9.95
CA ILE A 142 -11.35 9.55 11.41
C ILE A 142 -12.12 8.30 11.83
N SER A 143 -13.20 7.98 11.12
CA SER A 143 -14.01 6.79 11.35
C SER A 143 -13.21 5.49 11.14
N TRP A 144 -12.28 5.45 10.18
CA TRP A 144 -11.41 4.30 9.97
C TRP A 144 -10.27 4.27 10.98
N LEU A 145 -9.67 5.43 11.26
CA LEU A 145 -8.55 5.56 12.20
C LEU A 145 -8.90 5.03 13.60
N LEU A 146 -10.13 5.30 14.08
CA LEU A 146 -10.61 4.83 15.37
C LEU A 146 -10.64 3.29 15.49
N PHE A 147 -10.82 2.56 14.39
CA PHE A 147 -10.88 1.10 14.37
C PHE A 147 -9.56 0.42 13.98
N VAL A 148 -8.48 1.16 13.74
CA VAL A 148 -7.17 0.59 13.39
C VAL A 148 -6.67 -0.45 14.41
N PRO A 149 -6.79 -0.23 15.74
CA PRO A 149 -6.39 -1.26 16.72
C PRO A 149 -7.20 -2.55 16.59
N PHE A 150 -8.51 -2.45 16.36
CA PHE A 150 -9.37 -3.61 16.14
C PHE A 150 -8.95 -4.38 14.87
N TRP A 151 -8.76 -3.68 13.75
CA TRP A 151 -8.37 -4.31 12.49
C TRP A 151 -6.95 -4.88 12.52
N THR A 152 -6.05 -4.29 13.31
CA THR A 152 -4.73 -4.86 13.59
C THR A 152 -4.85 -6.23 14.26
N LEU A 153 -5.71 -6.37 15.27
CA LEU A 153 -5.95 -7.66 15.94
C LEU A 153 -6.52 -8.70 14.97
N VAL A 154 -7.46 -8.28 14.10
CA VAL A 154 -8.00 -9.14 13.04
C VAL A 154 -6.92 -9.59 12.06
N ARG A 155 -6.04 -8.67 11.62
CA ARG A 155 -4.90 -9.00 10.76
C ARG A 155 -4.01 -10.06 11.40
N PHE A 156 -3.60 -9.85 12.65
CA PHE A 156 -2.76 -10.82 13.37
C PHE A 156 -3.44 -12.17 13.55
N ALA A 157 -4.74 -12.21 13.83
CA ALA A 157 -5.48 -13.47 13.92
C ALA A 157 -5.47 -14.25 12.59
N ILE A 158 -5.67 -13.57 11.46
CA ILE A 158 -5.62 -14.17 10.11
C ILE A 158 -4.19 -14.60 9.78
N GLN A 159 -3.21 -13.75 10.05
CA GLN A 159 -1.79 -14.05 9.82
C GLN A 159 -1.34 -15.26 10.62
N PHE A 160 -1.71 -15.33 11.90
CA PHE A 160 -1.43 -16.47 12.76
C PHE A 160 -2.06 -17.74 12.19
N LYS A 161 -3.35 -17.71 11.82
CA LYS A 161 -4.01 -18.85 11.17
C LYS A 161 -3.29 -19.30 9.88
N ALA A 162 -2.86 -18.37 9.04
CA ALA A 162 -2.12 -18.67 7.81
C ALA A 162 -0.77 -19.35 8.08
N VAL A 163 -0.01 -18.84 9.06
CA VAL A 163 1.27 -19.44 9.48
C VAL A 163 1.07 -20.86 10.02
N PHE A 164 0.02 -21.12 10.80
CA PHE A 164 -0.26 -22.49 11.29
C PHE A 164 -0.79 -23.43 10.22
N ALA A 165 -1.53 -22.91 9.24
CA ALA A 165 -2.06 -23.71 8.14
C ALA A 165 -1.04 -23.99 7.02
N GLY A 166 0.12 -23.32 7.02
CA GLY A 166 1.14 -23.44 5.97
C GLY A 166 0.68 -22.90 4.62
N GLN A 167 -0.11 -21.82 4.63
CA GLN A 167 -0.72 -21.26 3.44
C GLN A 167 -0.18 -19.86 3.13
N GLY A 168 -0.07 -19.53 1.84
CA GLY A 168 0.34 -18.21 1.35
C GLY A 168 1.73 -17.82 1.86
N THR A 169 1.91 -16.56 2.25
CA THR A 169 3.18 -16.08 2.85
C THR A 169 3.53 -16.77 4.18
N GLY A 170 2.59 -17.55 4.76
CA GLY A 170 2.83 -18.38 5.96
C GLY A 170 3.74 -19.58 5.69
N GLU A 171 3.78 -20.10 4.47
CA GLU A 171 4.67 -21.20 4.06
C GLU A 171 6.14 -20.77 4.06
N GLU A 172 6.43 -19.55 3.60
CA GLU A 172 7.76 -18.93 3.73
C GLU A 172 8.19 -18.84 5.21
N PHE A 173 7.23 -18.67 6.12
CA PHE A 173 7.40 -18.60 7.59
C PHE A 173 7.59 -19.98 8.28
N GLN A 174 7.25 -21.08 7.59
CA GLN A 174 7.39 -22.46 8.11
C GLN A 174 8.75 -23.09 7.80
N SER A 175 9.53 -22.52 6.88
CA SER A 175 10.94 -22.92 6.66
C SER A 175 11.80 -22.72 7.93
N ASP A 176 12.89 -23.47 8.09
CA ASP A 176 13.80 -23.58 9.27
C ASP A 176 14.51 -22.28 9.73
N VAL A 177 13.95 -21.10 9.43
CA VAL A 177 14.52 -19.79 9.75
C VAL A 177 14.23 -19.44 11.21
N ASN A 178 15.26 -18.98 11.92
CA ASN A 178 15.11 -18.42 13.26
C ASN A 178 14.11 -17.25 13.23
N ARG A 179 12.99 -17.39 13.94
CA ARG A 179 11.84 -16.46 13.91
C ARG A 179 12.01 -15.26 14.83
N TRP A 180 12.97 -15.32 15.76
CA TRP A 180 13.17 -14.27 16.75
C TRP A 180 13.54 -12.90 16.14
N PRO A 181 14.41 -12.81 15.13
CA PRO A 181 14.67 -11.54 14.43
C PRO A 181 13.41 -10.90 13.83
N LEU A 182 12.51 -11.69 13.25
CA LEU A 182 11.26 -11.19 12.67
C LEU A 182 10.30 -10.69 13.75
N LEU A 183 10.13 -11.44 14.84
CA LEU A 183 9.28 -11.01 15.96
C LEU A 183 9.84 -9.75 16.64
N LYS A 184 11.15 -9.65 16.83
CA LYS A 184 11.80 -8.43 17.34
C LYS A 184 11.57 -7.24 16.40
N ALA A 185 11.66 -7.45 15.09
CA ALA A 185 11.40 -6.42 14.09
C ALA A 185 9.95 -5.92 14.15
N THR A 186 8.97 -6.83 14.24
CA THR A 186 7.55 -6.46 14.40
C THR A 186 7.33 -5.66 15.68
N MET A 187 7.81 -6.15 16.83
CA MET A 187 7.68 -5.44 18.12
C MET A 187 8.34 -4.06 18.09
N LYS A 188 9.54 -3.96 17.50
CA LYS A 188 10.24 -2.69 17.29
C LYS A 188 9.42 -1.73 16.41
N GLY A 189 8.79 -2.25 15.34
CA GLY A 189 7.95 -1.48 14.44
C GLY A 189 6.76 -0.85 15.16
N HIS A 190 6.05 -1.63 16.00
CA HIS A 190 4.96 -1.11 16.83
C HIS A 190 5.44 -0.06 17.84
N TRP A 191 6.56 -0.32 18.51
CA TRP A 191 7.11 0.63 19.47
C TRP A 191 7.46 1.97 18.83
N GLU A 192 8.19 1.97 17.71
CA GLU A 192 8.53 3.21 17.00
C GLU A 192 7.28 3.89 16.41
N ALA A 193 6.30 3.12 15.92
CA ALA A 193 5.05 3.67 15.44
C ALA A 193 4.33 4.47 16.53
N LEU A 194 4.31 3.96 17.76
CA LEU A 194 3.74 4.64 18.93
C LEU A 194 4.60 5.82 19.41
N ALA A 195 5.92 5.64 19.47
CA ALA A 195 6.84 6.70 19.91
C ALA A 195 6.76 7.94 19.01
N ASP A 196 6.62 7.74 17.70
CA ASP A 196 6.54 8.81 16.71
C ASP A 196 5.11 9.30 16.41
N LEU A 197 4.12 8.77 17.14
CA LEU A 197 2.71 9.15 16.97
C LEU A 197 2.48 10.68 17.07
N PRO A 198 3.10 11.43 18.01
CA PRO A 198 2.94 12.89 18.05
C PRO A 198 3.42 13.60 16.77
N ARG A 199 4.49 13.11 16.15
CA ARG A 199 5.02 13.64 14.88
C ARG A 199 4.03 13.38 13.74
N MET A 200 3.49 12.17 13.65
CA MET A 200 2.50 11.81 12.63
C MET A 200 1.17 12.55 12.80
N ILE A 201 0.73 12.77 14.05
CA ILE A 201 -0.47 13.59 14.33
C ILE A 201 -0.26 15.05 13.89
N ARG A 202 0.94 15.62 14.06
CA ARG A 202 1.24 16.97 13.56
C ARG A 202 1.11 17.04 12.04
N LYS A 203 1.69 16.08 11.33
CA LYS A 203 1.56 15.97 9.87
C LYS A 203 0.11 15.76 9.43
N ARG A 204 -0.66 14.93 10.15
CA ARG A 204 -2.10 14.76 9.91
C ARG A 204 -2.83 16.11 9.97
N LYS A 205 -2.57 16.93 11.00
CA LYS A 205 -3.24 18.23 11.15
C LYS A 205 -3.02 19.13 9.94
N GLU A 206 -1.83 19.12 9.34
CA GLU A 206 -1.54 19.88 8.13
C GLU A 206 -2.32 19.38 6.92
N ILE A 207 -2.39 18.07 6.72
CA ILE A 207 -3.19 17.43 5.65
C ILE A 207 -4.66 17.80 5.83
N MET A 208 -5.21 17.60 7.03
CA MET A 208 -6.63 17.84 7.31
C MET A 208 -7.02 19.32 7.25
N ARG A 209 -6.08 20.25 7.49
CA ARG A 209 -6.31 21.68 7.33
C ARG A 209 -6.44 22.10 5.87
N ARG A 210 -5.74 21.40 4.96
CA ARG A 210 -5.66 21.76 3.54
C ARG A 210 -6.59 20.94 2.64
N LYS A 211 -7.17 19.86 3.17
CA LYS A 211 -8.00 18.92 2.40
C LYS A 211 -9.07 19.64 1.58
N GLN A 212 -9.23 19.20 0.35
CA GLN A 212 -10.29 19.62 -0.56
C GLN A 212 -11.41 18.59 -0.65
N VAL A 213 -11.13 17.35 -0.23
CA VAL A 213 -12.07 16.21 -0.22
C VAL A 213 -12.57 15.96 1.20
N ASP A 214 -13.85 15.62 1.33
CA ASP A 214 -14.45 15.32 2.63
C ASP A 214 -14.22 13.86 3.09
N GLU A 215 -14.56 13.60 4.36
CA GLU A 215 -14.38 12.28 4.98
C GLU A 215 -15.23 11.18 4.30
N ILE A 216 -16.41 11.53 3.76
CA ILE A 216 -17.33 10.59 3.12
C ILE A 216 -16.75 10.14 1.78
N GLN A 217 -16.26 11.09 0.98
CA GLN A 217 -15.58 10.83 -0.29
C GLN A 217 -14.33 9.97 -0.07
N MET A 218 -13.51 10.29 0.94
CA MET A 218 -12.33 9.46 1.25
C MET A 218 -12.73 8.06 1.74
N CYS A 219 -13.78 7.92 2.55
CA CYS A 219 -14.32 6.62 2.91
C CYS A 219 -14.81 5.81 1.69
N ARG A 220 -15.39 6.47 0.68
CA ARG A 220 -15.80 5.80 -0.58
C ARG A 220 -14.59 5.26 -1.34
N LEU A 221 -13.51 6.06 -1.47
CA LEU A 221 -12.26 5.60 -2.07
C LEU A 221 -11.69 4.39 -1.33
N PHE A 222 -11.69 4.41 0.00
CA PHE A 222 -11.17 3.31 0.81
C PHE A 222 -12.01 2.03 0.69
N ARG A 223 -13.33 2.16 0.46
CA ARG A 223 -14.19 1.00 0.18
C ARG A 223 -13.96 0.47 -1.23
N GLN A 224 -13.82 1.36 -2.22
CA GLN A 224 -13.58 1.00 -3.62
C GLN A 224 -12.24 0.29 -3.80
N TYR A 225 -11.18 0.79 -3.17
CA TYR A 225 -9.81 0.27 -3.29
C TYR A 225 -9.34 -0.53 -2.07
N GLY A 226 -10.27 -0.89 -1.18
CA GLY A 226 -9.97 -1.62 0.05
C GLY A 226 -9.45 -3.02 -0.24
N LEU A 227 -8.43 -3.47 0.50
CA LEU A 227 -7.82 -4.79 0.39
C LEU A 227 -8.22 -5.65 1.59
N SER A 228 -8.64 -6.89 1.35
CA SER A 228 -8.93 -7.84 2.43
C SER A 228 -7.62 -8.40 3.01
N PHE A 229 -7.61 -8.77 4.29
CA PHE A 229 -6.43 -9.42 4.87
C PHE A 229 -6.15 -10.82 4.28
N HIS A 230 -7.15 -11.48 3.70
CA HIS A 230 -6.94 -12.74 2.99
C HIS A 230 -6.12 -12.52 1.71
N ASP A 231 -6.49 -11.49 0.93
CA ASP A 231 -5.72 -11.09 -0.26
C ASP A 231 -4.36 -10.51 0.12
N LEU A 232 -4.25 -9.81 1.25
CA LEU A 232 -2.97 -9.29 1.76
C LEU A 232 -1.96 -10.42 1.98
N PHE A 233 -2.40 -11.62 2.37
CA PHE A 233 -1.53 -12.79 2.62
C PHE A 233 -1.58 -13.84 1.50
N ASP A 234 -2.11 -13.48 0.32
CA ASP A 234 -2.27 -14.37 -0.84
C ASP A 234 -3.11 -15.65 -0.58
N LEU A 235 -3.95 -15.65 0.46
CA LEU A 235 -4.77 -16.81 0.84
C LEU A 235 -5.91 -17.10 -0.15
N SER A 236 -6.28 -16.11 -0.96
CA SER A 236 -7.30 -16.23 -2.00
C SER A 236 -6.75 -16.80 -3.31
N ILE A 237 -5.43 -16.82 -3.48
CA ILE A 237 -4.77 -17.31 -4.69
C ILE A 237 -4.57 -18.82 -4.49
N LYS A 238 -5.43 -19.63 -5.10
CA LYS A 238 -5.15 -21.06 -5.25
C LYS A 238 -3.96 -21.19 -6.20
N VAL A 239 -2.76 -21.39 -5.65
CA VAL A 239 -1.64 -21.92 -6.42
C VAL A 239 -2.09 -23.28 -6.93
N LYS A 240 -2.29 -23.40 -8.24
CA LYS A 240 -2.45 -24.68 -8.92
C LYS A 240 -1.09 -25.22 -9.28
#